data_AF-A0A7Y4NGF6-F1
#
_entry.id   AF-A0A7Y4NGF6-F1
#
_cell.length_a   1.000
_cell.length_b   1.000
_cell.length_c   1.000
_cell.angle_alpha   90.00
_cell.angle_beta   90.00
_cell.angle_gamma   90.00
#
_symmetry.space_group_name_H-M   'P 1'
#
loop_
_entity.id
_entity.type
_entity.pdbx_description
1 polymer ?
#
loop_
_entity_poly.entity_id
_entity_poly.type
_entity_poly.pdbx_seq_one_letter_code
_entity_poly.pdbx_strand_id
1 'polypeptide(L)'
;MRALSVMALLWGVSAAAQSAPTQFTVVLTTKPLVGAAQDTVVASVVDAGILGQVSTVPMTLRIVDDAGAVLAAVTGTVSATVPLRVSVTAPSSGGVRAQLVLPPGAGKLSAGVLVIEREGHGEPPPPSTRTICEIPQTVSRDPTTGTSDPVTLWACKVEVVP
;
A
#
# COMPACT_ATOMS: atom_id res chain seq x y z
N MET A 1 56.87 -8.96 50.76
CA MET A 1 55.46 -9.28 50.44
C MET A 1 54.84 -8.00 49.91
N ARG A 2 54.41 -7.99 48.63
CA ARG A 2 52.99 -7.85 48.18
C ARG A 2 52.41 -6.45 48.49
N ALA A 3 51.82 -5.69 47.57
CA ALA A 3 51.47 -5.91 46.16
C ALA A 3 51.13 -4.55 45.51
N LEU A 4 51.52 -4.38 44.24
CA LEU A 4 50.93 -3.44 43.29
C LEU A 4 49.53 -3.96 42.87
N SER A 5 48.54 -3.10 42.76
CA SER A 5 47.26 -3.37 42.05
C SER A 5 46.56 -2.03 41.78
N VAL A 6 46.92 -1.32 40.72
CA VAL A 6 46.30 -1.37 39.37
C VAL A 6 44.79 -1.12 39.43
N MET A 7 44.42 0.12 39.07
CA MET A 7 43.06 0.54 38.73
C MET A 7 42.59 -0.25 37.51
N ALA A 8 41.60 -1.13 37.70
CA ALA A 8 40.85 -1.70 36.59
C ALA A 8 39.78 -0.69 36.16
N LEU A 9 40.11 0.11 35.14
CA LEU A 9 39.11 0.81 34.33
C LEU A 9 38.23 -0.26 33.70
N LEU A 10 36.98 -0.39 34.16
CA LEU A 10 35.98 -1.26 33.54
C LEU A 10 35.55 -0.60 32.23
N TRP A 11 36.01 -1.20 31.14
CA TRP A 11 35.65 -0.84 29.77
C TRP A 11 34.14 -0.93 29.62
N GLY A 12 33.50 0.22 29.39
CA GLY A 12 32.13 0.28 28.92
C GLY A 12 32.06 -0.46 27.59
N VAL A 13 31.28 -1.54 27.56
CA VAL A 13 30.92 -2.21 26.33
C VAL A 13 29.99 -1.26 25.58
N SER A 14 30.55 -0.47 24.68
CA SER A 14 29.77 0.24 23.67
C SER A 14 29.10 -0.82 22.80
N ALA A 15 27.87 -1.20 23.13
CA ALA A 15 27.00 -1.88 22.20
C ALA A 15 26.82 -0.92 21.02
N ALA A 16 27.56 -1.15 19.93
CA ALA A 16 27.24 -0.52 18.67
C ALA A 16 25.82 -0.95 18.36
N ALA A 17 24.87 -0.03 18.54
CA ALA A 17 23.55 -0.14 17.95
C ALA A 17 23.79 -0.22 16.43
N GLN A 18 23.88 -1.45 15.91
CA GLN A 18 23.85 -1.66 14.47
C GLN A 18 22.59 -0.97 14.00
N SER A 19 22.76 0.09 13.21
CA SER A 19 21.66 0.70 12.48
C SER A 19 21.04 -0.41 11.67
N ALA A 20 19.92 -0.96 12.16
CA ALA A 20 19.12 -1.89 11.41
C ALA A 20 18.84 -1.22 10.06
N PRO A 21 19.03 -1.93 8.92
CA PRO A 21 18.71 -1.36 7.63
C PRO A 21 17.29 -0.81 7.70
N THR A 22 17.11 0.45 7.29
CA THR A 22 15.83 1.15 7.37
C THR A 22 14.79 0.30 6.65
N GLN A 23 13.93 -0.34 7.44
CA GLN A 23 12.85 -1.17 6.95
C GLN A 23 11.72 -0.24 6.48
N PHE A 24 11.88 0.35 5.30
CA PHE A 24 10.87 1.25 4.77
C PHE A 24 9.61 0.43 4.44
N THR A 25 8.55 0.69 5.21
CA THR A 25 7.19 0.28 4.82
C THR A 25 6.75 1.24 3.73
N VAL A 26 6.44 0.73 2.53
CA VAL A 26 5.92 1.57 1.46
C VAL A 26 4.42 1.72 1.65
N VAL A 27 3.94 2.95 1.65
CA VAL A 27 2.53 3.28 1.76
C VAL A 27 2.11 4.07 0.52
N LEU A 28 1.22 3.48 -0.27
CA LEU A 28 0.64 4.08 -1.46
C LEU A 28 -0.78 4.50 -1.13
N THR A 29 -1.15 5.74 -1.41
CA THR A 29 -2.48 6.27 -1.06
C THR A 29 -3.10 6.96 -2.26
N THR A 30 -4.35 6.66 -2.56
CA THR A 30 -5.10 7.34 -3.64
C THR A 30 -5.45 8.77 -3.27
N LYS A 31 -5.86 9.55 -4.28
CA LYS A 31 -6.61 10.80 -4.02
C LYS A 31 -7.94 10.47 -3.30
N PRO A 32 -8.49 11.41 -2.51
CA PRO A 32 -9.78 11.23 -1.87
C PRO A 32 -10.90 11.14 -2.91
N LEU A 33 -11.80 10.18 -2.70
CA LEU A 33 -13.03 9.99 -3.47
C LEU A 33 -14.22 10.39 -2.59
N VAL A 34 -14.91 11.46 -2.98
CA VAL A 34 -16.09 11.97 -2.28
C VAL A 34 -17.38 11.34 -2.82
N GLY A 35 -18.45 11.37 -2.03
CA GLY A 35 -19.77 10.89 -2.45
C GLY A 35 -20.79 11.10 -1.33
N ALA A 36 -21.80 10.25 -1.23
CA ALA A 36 -22.79 10.29 -0.16
C ALA A 36 -22.45 9.34 0.99
N ALA A 37 -23.09 9.56 2.14
CA ALA A 37 -23.12 8.57 3.19
C ALA A 37 -23.91 7.34 2.71
N GLN A 38 -23.60 6.17 3.26
CA GLN A 38 -24.17 4.87 2.89
C GLN A 38 -23.77 4.32 1.52
N ASP A 39 -23.00 5.07 0.72
CA ASP A 39 -22.40 4.54 -0.51
C ASP A 39 -21.54 3.32 -0.23
N THR A 40 -21.56 2.34 -1.15
CA THR A 40 -20.62 1.22 -1.09
C THR A 40 -19.28 1.69 -1.63
N VAL A 41 -18.24 1.58 -0.81
CA VAL A 41 -16.87 1.89 -1.21
C VAL A 41 -16.11 0.58 -1.36
N VAL A 42 -15.44 0.41 -2.50
CA VAL A 42 -14.62 -0.76 -2.79
C VAL A 42 -13.21 -0.32 -3.13
N ALA A 43 -12.22 -0.84 -2.41
CA ALA A 43 -10.83 -0.71 -2.79
C ALA A 43 -10.34 -2.03 -3.38
N SER A 44 -9.51 -1.97 -4.43
CA SER A 44 -8.87 -3.14 -5.00
C SER A 44 -7.46 -2.87 -5.50
N VAL A 45 -6.63 -3.91 -5.46
CA VAL A 45 -5.35 -3.96 -6.16
C VAL A 45 -5.46 -5.02 -7.24
N VAL A 46 -5.27 -4.61 -8.48
CA VAL A 46 -5.26 -5.49 -9.65
C VAL A 46 -3.89 -5.51 -10.30
N ASP A 47 -3.56 -6.63 -10.95
CA ASP A 47 -2.36 -6.82 -11.78
C ASP A 47 -0.99 -6.64 -11.06
N ALA A 48 -0.97 -6.69 -9.72
CA ALA A 48 0.28 -6.70 -8.97
C ALA A 48 0.87 -8.12 -8.92
N GLY A 49 1.60 -8.52 -9.96
CA GLY A 49 2.53 -9.66 -9.91
C GLY A 49 3.79 -9.31 -9.12
N ILE A 50 4.56 -10.30 -8.68
CA ILE A 50 5.85 -10.10 -8.02
C ILE A 50 6.93 -10.67 -8.91
N LEU A 51 7.96 -9.88 -9.20
CA LEU A 51 9.06 -10.33 -10.06
C LEU A 51 10.10 -11.08 -9.24
N GLY A 52 9.97 -12.41 -9.21
CA GLY A 52 10.91 -13.32 -8.58
C GLY A 52 10.34 -14.74 -8.45
N GLN A 53 11.21 -15.76 -8.38
CA GLN A 53 10.80 -17.14 -8.11
C GLN A 53 10.04 -17.20 -6.77
N VAL A 54 8.72 -17.32 -6.87
CA VAL A 54 7.80 -17.75 -5.81
C VAL A 54 8.09 -17.12 -4.44
N SER A 55 7.83 -15.82 -4.32
CA SER A 55 7.68 -15.19 -3.01
C SER A 55 6.41 -14.36 -3.04
N THR A 56 5.33 -14.90 -2.48
CA THR A 56 4.09 -14.15 -2.27
C THR A 56 4.37 -13.07 -1.22
N VAL A 57 4.33 -11.80 -1.63
CA VAL A 57 4.52 -10.67 -0.73
C VAL A 57 3.18 -10.37 -0.05
N PRO A 58 3.10 -10.47 1.29
CA PRO A 58 1.88 -10.06 1.99
C PRO A 58 1.73 -8.55 1.88
N MET A 59 0.56 -8.09 1.48
CA MET A 59 0.19 -6.68 1.35
C MET A 59 -1.02 -6.40 2.21
N THR A 60 -1.16 -5.17 2.70
CA THR A 60 -2.38 -4.74 3.38
C THR A 60 -3.06 -3.65 2.58
N LEU A 61 -4.30 -3.90 2.17
CA LEU A 61 -5.17 -2.92 1.53
C LEU A 61 -6.15 -2.37 2.56
N ARG A 62 -6.28 -1.05 2.60
CA ARG A 62 -7.14 -0.33 3.55
C ARG A 62 -8.02 0.67 2.81
N ILE A 63 -9.21 0.90 3.35
CA ILE A 63 -10.02 2.07 3.07
C ILE A 63 -9.89 2.98 4.28
N VAL A 64 -9.47 4.22 4.05
CA VAL A 64 -9.31 5.24 5.11
C VAL A 64 -10.16 6.46 4.81
N ASP A 65 -10.65 7.13 5.84
CA ASP A 65 -11.32 8.42 5.70
C ASP A 65 -10.32 9.59 5.61
N ASP A 66 -10.82 10.81 5.43
CA ASP A 66 -9.99 12.02 5.36
C ASP A 66 -9.26 12.37 6.67
N ALA A 67 -9.71 11.85 7.82
CA ALA A 67 -9.00 11.98 9.09
C ALA A 67 -7.90 10.91 9.25
N GLY A 68 -7.80 9.96 8.31
CA GLY A 68 -6.86 8.85 8.35
C GLY A 68 -7.33 7.66 9.18
N ALA A 69 -8.59 7.64 9.63
CA ALA A 69 -9.15 6.49 10.32
C ALA A 69 -9.39 5.34 9.33
N VAL A 70 -9.03 4.12 9.75
CA VAL A 70 -9.22 2.91 8.95
C VAL A 70 -10.67 2.46 9.05
N LEU A 71 -11.40 2.51 7.93
CA LEU A 71 -12.78 2.06 7.83
C LEU A 71 -12.88 0.57 7.54
N ALA A 72 -11.92 0.05 6.76
CA ALA A 72 -11.85 -1.36 6.39
C ALA A 72 -10.40 -1.73 6.05
N ALA A 73 -10.02 -2.98 6.31
CA ALA A 73 -8.70 -3.48 5.94
C ALA A 73 -8.72 -4.97 5.63
N VAL A 74 -7.87 -5.39 4.70
CA VAL A 74 -7.58 -6.78 4.40
C VAL A 74 -6.08 -6.95 4.20
N THR A 75 -5.53 -8.05 4.71
CA THR A 75 -4.15 -8.45 4.46
C THR A 75 -4.16 -9.73 3.65
N GLY A 76 -3.40 -9.76 2.56
CA GLY A 76 -3.36 -10.90 1.66
C GLY A 76 -2.24 -10.76 0.64
N THR A 77 -2.18 -11.69 -0.29
CA THR A 77 -1.18 -11.72 -1.36
C THR A 77 -1.87 -11.41 -2.68
N VAL A 78 -1.27 -10.56 -3.51
CA VAL A 78 -1.79 -10.29 -4.86
C VAL A 78 -0.98 -11.09 -5.88
N SER A 79 -1.67 -11.53 -6.93
CA SER A 79 -1.05 -12.04 -8.15
C SER A 79 -1.84 -11.55 -9.37
N ALA A 80 -1.31 -11.75 -10.57
CA ALA A 80 -1.99 -11.37 -11.82
C ALA A 80 -3.44 -11.90 -11.93
N THR A 81 -3.73 -13.05 -11.31
CA THR A 81 -5.07 -13.68 -11.36
C THR A 81 -5.88 -13.56 -10.08
N VAL A 82 -5.28 -13.04 -8.99
CA VAL A 82 -5.92 -12.97 -7.68
C VAL A 82 -5.79 -11.55 -7.13
N PRO A 83 -6.80 -10.69 -7.34
CA PRO A 83 -6.80 -9.34 -6.81
C PRO A 83 -7.06 -9.34 -5.30
N LEU A 84 -6.52 -8.33 -4.61
CA LEU A 84 -6.86 -8.06 -3.21
C LEU A 84 -7.96 -6.99 -3.20
N ARG A 85 -9.09 -7.26 -2.54
CA ARG A 85 -10.27 -6.38 -2.52
C ARG A 85 -10.85 -6.28 -1.12
N VAL A 86 -11.31 -5.08 -0.75
CA VAL A 86 -12.05 -4.83 0.49
C VAL A 86 -13.16 -3.83 0.23
N SER A 87 -14.30 -3.98 0.90
CA SER A 87 -15.44 -3.07 0.78
C SER A 87 -15.95 -2.63 2.14
N VAL A 88 -16.59 -1.46 2.16
CA VAL A 88 -17.25 -0.89 3.35
C VAL A 88 -18.37 0.05 2.93
N THR A 89 -19.38 0.20 3.77
CA THR A 89 -20.39 1.24 3.65
C THR A 89 -19.84 2.55 4.19
N ALA A 90 -19.86 3.62 3.39
CA ALA A 90 -19.33 4.92 3.77
C ALA A 90 -20.12 5.49 4.97
N PRO A 91 -19.48 5.83 6.09
CA PRO A 91 -20.17 6.39 7.25
C PRO A 91 -20.62 7.84 7.03
N SER A 92 -20.05 8.53 6.05
CA SER A 92 -20.32 9.93 5.74
C SER A 92 -20.11 10.24 4.26
N SER A 93 -20.50 11.46 3.86
CA SER A 93 -20.21 12.02 2.52
C SER A 93 -18.75 12.49 2.36
N GLY A 94 -17.91 12.31 3.38
CA GLY A 94 -16.50 12.70 3.36
C GLY A 94 -15.68 11.88 2.36
N GLY A 95 -14.48 12.39 2.04
CA GLY A 95 -13.55 11.71 1.16
C GLY A 95 -13.03 10.40 1.77
N VAL A 96 -12.98 9.36 0.95
CA VAL A 96 -12.34 8.09 1.30
C VAL A 96 -11.17 7.82 0.35
N ARG A 97 -10.14 7.15 0.85
CA ARG A 97 -8.92 6.82 0.10
C ARG A 97 -8.64 5.34 0.22
N ALA A 98 -8.10 4.75 -0.84
CA ALA A 98 -7.49 3.44 -0.72
C ALA A 98 -6.02 3.62 -0.35
N GLN A 99 -5.55 2.77 0.57
CA GLN A 99 -4.17 2.75 1.01
C GLN A 99 -3.63 1.33 0.90
N LEU A 100 -2.53 1.16 0.16
CA LEU A 100 -1.79 -0.09 0.05
C LEU A 100 -0.50 0.02 0.86
N VAL A 101 -0.32 -0.91 1.79
CA VAL A 101 0.84 -1.00 2.67
C VAL A 101 1.64 -2.24 2.30
N LEU A 102 2.90 -2.02 1.94
CA LEU A 102 3.85 -3.07 1.59
C LEU A 102 4.89 -3.21 2.72
N PRO A 103 5.15 -4.44 3.20
CA PRO A 103 6.14 -4.68 4.24
C PRO A 103 7.55 -4.35 3.71
N PRO A 104 8.49 -4.08 4.62
CA PRO A 104 9.88 -3.92 4.26
C PRO A 104 10.41 -5.17 3.55
N GLY A 105 11.13 -4.99 2.44
CA GLY A 105 11.64 -6.10 1.64
C GLY A 105 10.60 -6.77 0.74
N ALA A 106 9.38 -6.21 0.63
CA ALA A 106 8.51 -6.47 -0.51
C ALA A 106 9.32 -6.24 -1.79
N GLY A 107 9.56 -7.32 -2.56
CA GLY A 107 10.26 -7.22 -3.84
C GLY A 107 9.57 -6.24 -4.79
N LYS A 108 10.24 -5.85 -5.87
CA LYS A 108 9.63 -4.99 -6.88
C LYS A 108 8.39 -5.69 -7.46
N LEU A 109 7.27 -4.98 -7.46
CA LEU A 109 6.01 -5.47 -8.03
C LEU A 109 6.10 -5.36 -9.55
N SER A 110 5.42 -6.23 -10.30
CA SER A 110 4.99 -5.85 -11.65
C SER A 110 3.94 -4.76 -11.50
N ALA A 111 3.81 -3.89 -12.50
CA ALA A 111 2.92 -2.73 -12.46
C ALA A 111 1.50 -3.09 -11.97
N GLY A 112 1.23 -2.83 -10.68
CA GLY A 112 -0.08 -3.01 -10.09
C GLY A 112 -0.86 -1.71 -10.12
N VAL A 113 -2.18 -1.82 -10.13
CA VAL A 113 -3.09 -0.67 -10.10
C VAL A 113 -3.88 -0.70 -8.81
N LEU A 114 -3.82 0.39 -8.05
CA LEU A 114 -4.63 0.63 -6.87
C LEU A 114 -5.90 1.39 -7.29
N VAL A 115 -7.06 0.79 -7.09
CA VAL A 115 -8.36 1.36 -7.46
C VAL A 115 -9.19 1.57 -6.21
N ILE A 116 -9.89 2.70 -6.14
CA ILE A 116 -11.01 2.92 -5.22
C ILE A 116 -12.25 3.31 -6.00
N GLU A 117 -13.36 2.66 -5.72
CA GLU A 117 -14.66 2.86 -6.36
C GLU A 117 -15.68 3.22 -5.28
N ARG A 118 -16.62 4.10 -5.61
CA ARG A 118 -17.74 4.46 -4.75
C ARG A 118 -19.02 4.38 -5.59
N GLU A 119 -19.94 3.54 -5.12
CA GLU A 119 -21.23 3.26 -5.73
C GLU A 119 -22.34 3.84 -4.86
N GLY A 120 -23.15 4.71 -5.47
CA GLY A 120 -24.23 5.42 -4.79
C GLY A 120 -25.46 4.54 -4.57
N HIS A 121 -26.15 4.74 -3.45
CA HIS A 121 -27.47 4.13 -3.23
C HIS A 121 -28.59 5.10 -3.66
N GLY A 122 -29.58 4.60 -4.41
CA GLY A 122 -30.73 5.39 -4.87
C GLY A 122 -31.46 4.71 -6.03
N GLU A 123 -32.64 5.23 -6.40
CA GLU A 123 -33.41 4.79 -7.57
C GLU A 123 -33.74 6.01 -8.45
N PRO A 124 -33.14 6.14 -9.66
CA PRO A 124 -32.00 5.34 -10.15
C PRO A 124 -30.72 5.63 -9.34
N PRO A 125 -29.77 4.68 -9.28
CA PRO A 125 -28.53 4.89 -8.55
C PRO A 125 -27.69 6.00 -9.19
N PRO A 126 -27.01 6.85 -8.39
CA PRO A 126 -26.03 7.81 -8.91
C PRO A 126 -24.92 7.10 -9.70
N PRO A 127 -24.35 7.74 -10.74
CA PRO A 127 -23.24 7.16 -11.50
C PRO A 127 -22.05 6.87 -10.56
N SER A 128 -21.46 5.69 -10.71
CA SER A 128 -20.34 5.29 -9.86
C SER A 128 -19.10 6.12 -10.20
N THR A 129 -18.33 6.44 -9.18
CA THR A 129 -17.06 7.17 -9.33
C THR A 129 -15.92 6.27 -8.94
N ARG A 130 -14.80 6.35 -9.68
CA ARG A 130 -13.60 5.57 -9.37
C ARG A 130 -12.35 6.41 -9.49
N THR A 131 -11.37 6.12 -8.65
CA THR A 131 -10.01 6.65 -8.76
C THR A 131 -9.06 5.51 -9.01
N ILE A 132 -8.26 5.64 -10.06
CA ILE A 132 -7.25 4.66 -10.49
C ILE A 132 -5.89 5.29 -10.25
N CYS A 133 -5.04 4.61 -9.47
CA CYS A 133 -3.68 5.03 -9.16
C CYS A 133 -2.70 3.93 -9.52
N GLU A 134 -1.76 4.22 -10.42
CA GLU A 134 -0.68 3.30 -10.72
C GLU A 134 0.38 3.29 -9.62
N ILE A 135 0.96 2.11 -9.40
CA ILE A 135 2.04 1.92 -8.44
C ILE A 135 3.37 2.45 -9.05
N PRO A 136 4.05 3.42 -8.41
CA PRO A 136 5.25 4.08 -8.93
C PRO A 136 6.40 3.13 -9.29
N GLN A 137 7.23 3.53 -10.27
CA GLN A 137 8.42 2.78 -10.73
C GLN A 137 9.50 2.56 -9.66
N THR A 138 9.49 3.32 -8.56
CA THR A 138 10.37 3.06 -7.41
C THR A 138 10.07 1.73 -6.75
N VAL A 139 8.83 1.23 -6.90
CA VAL A 139 8.34 -0.01 -6.35
C VAL A 139 7.79 -0.99 -7.39
N SER A 140 7.74 -0.58 -8.68
CA SER A 140 7.36 -1.44 -9.81
C SER A 140 8.48 -1.68 -10.84
N ARG A 141 8.41 -2.78 -11.61
CA ARG A 141 9.34 -3.14 -12.72
C ARG A 141 8.57 -3.88 -13.83
N ASP A 142 9.01 -3.78 -15.08
CA ASP A 142 8.38 -4.50 -16.20
C ASP A 142 8.48 -6.03 -15.98
N PRO A 143 7.34 -6.76 -15.98
CA PRO A 143 7.33 -8.19 -15.78
C PRO A 143 7.98 -9.02 -16.89
N THR A 144 8.07 -8.47 -18.10
CA THR A 144 8.47 -9.18 -19.31
C THR A 144 9.98 -9.14 -19.52
N THR A 145 10.58 -7.98 -19.31
CA THR A 145 11.99 -7.70 -19.57
C THR A 145 12.84 -7.75 -18.31
N GLY A 146 12.21 -7.60 -17.13
CA GLY A 146 12.92 -7.46 -15.88
C GLY A 146 13.89 -6.27 -15.89
N THR A 147 13.76 -5.33 -16.83
CA THR A 147 14.52 -4.07 -16.88
C THR A 147 13.70 -2.98 -16.20
N SER A 148 14.37 -1.90 -15.78
CA SER A 148 13.68 -0.71 -15.24
C SER A 148 13.07 0.15 -16.35
N ASP A 149 12.76 -0.44 -17.51
CA ASP A 149 12.20 0.31 -18.63
C ASP A 149 10.84 0.90 -18.22
N PRO A 150 10.54 2.12 -18.64
CA PRO A 150 9.43 2.87 -18.09
C PRO A 150 8.12 2.22 -18.51
N VAL A 151 7.46 1.54 -17.57
CA VAL A 151 6.03 1.26 -17.70
C VAL A 151 5.34 2.61 -17.81
N THR A 152 4.49 2.77 -18.83
CA THR A 152 3.86 4.04 -19.18
C THR A 152 3.00 4.51 -18.00
N LEU A 153 3.48 5.53 -17.27
CA LEU A 153 2.88 6.04 -16.04
C LEU A 153 1.61 6.86 -16.32
N TRP A 154 0.46 6.46 -15.79
CA TRP A 154 -0.71 7.30 -15.60
C TRP A 154 -0.82 7.70 -14.14
N ALA A 155 -0.61 8.99 -13.86
CA ALA A 155 -0.87 9.57 -12.56
C ALA A 155 -2.32 9.30 -12.10
N CYS A 156 -2.57 9.32 -10.78
CA CYS A 156 -3.90 9.09 -10.21
C CYS A 156 -5.00 9.90 -10.93
N LYS A 157 -5.90 9.19 -11.61
CA LYS A 157 -7.01 9.76 -12.40
C LYS A 157 -8.35 9.37 -11.78
N VAL A 158 -9.27 10.32 -11.74
CA VAL A 158 -10.66 10.12 -11.34
C VAL A 158 -11.49 9.92 -12.60
N GLU A 159 -12.35 8.91 -12.60
CA GLU A 159 -13.28 8.59 -13.67
C GLU A 159 -14.70 8.48 -13.12
N VAL A 160 -15.66 8.99 -13.88
CA VAL A 160 -17.09 8.79 -13.66
C VAL A 160 -17.52 7.70 -14.63
N VAL A 161 -18.09 6.61 -14.11
CA VAL A 161 -18.63 5.54 -14.94
C VAL A 161 -20.08 5.90 -15.26
N PRO A 162 -20.42 6.14 -16.55
CA PRO A 162 -21.76 6.53 -16.97
C PRO A 162 -22.78 5.40 -16.82
#